data_AF-A0A078S155-F1
#
_entry.id   AF-A0A078S155-F1
#
_cell.length_a   1.000
_cell.length_b   1.000
_cell.length_c   1.000
_cell.angle_alpha   90.00
_cell.angle_beta   90.00
_cell.angle_gamma   90.00
#
_symmetry.space_group_name_H-M   'P 1'
#
loop_
_entity.id
_entity.type
_entity.pdbx_description
1 polymer ?
#
loop_
_entity_poly.entity_id
_entity_poly.type
_entity_poly.pdbx_seq_one_letter_code
_entity_poly.pdbx_strand_id
1 'polypeptide(L)'
;METGLPDIGVYMHLADATDTERNAFYGVPFIYDNGRYVAQKHHTVTADTLAAIYACFPYRQGLAADDSLVLAAPFGENLYAVETARHIGKEISVEMDWRSSMVLLCIGCESDRLQERLDELTLTGENLCGQAVYQPYLGKWRPVGKGGTLNATDADCLLNNGRKHDFYLVPTDTEGAVTIAATIDGHPYAVRTTLPPMQAGSLVRLNLHKGKEGLAVNGSWVETRRKLRYQPVQRVDSVEVGHYLQKDGGICPQRDSNSIAMVVETDGRHGKAVALRDSEGRYCYSGKVLTSGKTFQTIDGKRKEGVVNPRQTDEIIDENKLIFTSGMPYGEQCAFGYADGADLTQRLIDKYRQTEHAYRRNGRLLARKEMLAEVEQHPGSYVPSLAELAQLYHHRQLGETVGCEPMRGEYLTVSESSDKTFYLIDMENGIVTGTLSKQYASLRLRLFYLF
;
A
#
# COMPACT_ATOMS: atom_id res chain seq x y z
N MET A 1 -16.25 16.80 -3.18
CA MET A 1 -17.37 16.96 -2.24
C MET A 1 -17.29 15.78 -1.29
N GLU A 2 -16.78 16.01 -0.08
CA GLU A 2 -16.60 14.96 0.93
C GLU A 2 -17.90 14.81 1.71
N THR A 3 -18.77 13.89 1.28
CA THR A 3 -19.84 13.35 2.12
C THR A 3 -19.21 12.40 3.14
N GLY A 4 -19.49 12.56 4.43
CA GLY A 4 -19.17 11.57 5.46
C GLY A 4 -17.97 11.87 6.38
N LEU A 5 -17.68 13.15 6.68
CA LEU A 5 -16.79 13.46 7.81
C LEU A 5 -17.41 12.95 9.12
N PRO A 6 -16.61 12.38 10.03
CA PRO A 6 -17.13 11.73 11.22
C PRO A 6 -17.63 12.74 12.25
N ASP A 7 -18.55 12.28 13.10
CA ASP A 7 -19.10 13.10 14.18
C ASP A 7 -18.02 13.52 15.20
N ILE A 8 -18.17 14.73 15.73
CA ILE A 8 -17.31 15.29 16.76
C ILE A 8 -18.08 15.43 18.08
N GLY A 9 -17.36 15.35 19.21
CA GLY A 9 -17.91 15.73 20.50
C GLY A 9 -17.77 17.23 20.72
N VAL A 10 -18.84 17.85 21.25
CA VAL A 10 -18.80 19.24 21.70
C VAL A 10 -19.26 19.31 23.15
N TYR A 11 -18.47 20.00 23.96
CA TYR A 11 -18.79 20.37 25.33
C TYR A 11 -18.76 21.89 25.48
N MET A 12 -19.80 22.48 26.08
CA MET A 12 -19.84 23.90 26.38
C MET A 12 -19.96 24.13 27.88
N HIS A 13 -19.02 24.88 28.44
CA HIS A 13 -19.07 25.29 29.84
C HIS A 13 -19.89 26.58 29.95
N LEU A 14 -21.10 26.43 30.48
CA LEU A 14 -22.06 27.50 30.70
C LEU A 14 -22.07 27.92 32.17
N ALA A 15 -21.80 29.21 32.45
CA ALA A 15 -21.77 29.70 33.83
C ALA A 15 -23.19 29.82 34.41
N ASP A 16 -24.07 30.51 33.69
CA ASP A 16 -25.44 30.84 34.11
C ASP A 16 -26.48 30.21 33.18
N ALA A 17 -26.55 28.88 33.21
CA ALA A 17 -27.48 28.09 32.39
C ALA A 17 -28.40 27.18 33.21
N THR A 18 -29.61 26.99 32.69
CA THR A 18 -30.57 25.98 33.13
C THR A 18 -30.02 24.56 32.90
N ASP A 19 -30.53 23.57 33.63
CA ASP A 19 -30.14 22.17 33.42
C ASP A 19 -30.42 21.69 31.98
N THR A 20 -31.45 22.23 31.35
CA THR A 20 -31.80 21.92 29.95
C THR A 20 -30.74 22.45 28.99
N GLU A 21 -30.26 23.68 29.20
CA GLU A 21 -29.17 24.27 28.41
C GLU A 21 -27.84 23.56 28.66
N ARG A 22 -27.50 23.21 29.91
CA ARG A 22 -26.28 22.45 30.23
C ARG A 22 -26.29 21.08 29.55
N ASN A 23 -27.40 20.35 29.65
CA ASN A 23 -27.54 19.02 29.04
C ASN A 23 -27.49 19.05 27.52
N ALA A 24 -27.94 20.14 26.89
CA ALA A 24 -27.89 20.30 25.43
C ALA A 24 -26.46 20.39 24.87
N PHE A 25 -25.48 20.77 25.70
CA PHE A 25 -24.08 20.92 25.30
C PHE A 25 -23.11 20.12 26.18
N TYR A 26 -23.58 19.09 26.89
CA TYR A 26 -22.73 18.24 27.74
C TYR A 26 -22.20 17.04 26.96
N GLY A 27 -21.13 17.24 26.19
CA GLY A 27 -20.47 16.14 25.47
C GLY A 27 -21.40 15.46 24.47
N VAL A 28 -22.00 16.26 23.59
CA VAL A 28 -23.00 15.86 22.59
C VAL A 28 -22.39 15.75 21.19
N PRO A 29 -22.97 14.96 20.27
CA PRO A 29 -22.44 14.83 18.93
C PRO A 29 -22.84 16.02 18.05
N PHE A 30 -21.88 16.50 17.27
CA PHE A 30 -22.11 17.42 16.16
C PHE A 30 -21.75 16.72 14.84
N ILE A 31 -22.58 16.94 13.83
CA ILE A 31 -22.48 16.28 12.53
C ILE A 31 -22.06 17.31 11.49
N TYR A 32 -21.21 16.89 10.56
CA TYR A 32 -20.81 17.73 9.45
C TYR A 32 -21.96 17.90 8.44
N ASP A 33 -22.41 19.15 8.26
CA ASP A 33 -23.42 19.55 7.29
C ASP A 33 -23.00 20.84 6.58
N ASN A 34 -23.00 20.81 5.25
CA ASN A 34 -22.77 21.99 4.39
C ASN A 34 -21.56 22.88 4.79
N GLY A 35 -20.42 22.27 5.10
CA GLY A 35 -19.20 23.03 5.42
C GLY A 35 -18.99 23.32 6.91
N ARG A 36 -19.93 22.96 7.79
CA ARG A 36 -19.87 23.24 9.23
C ARG A 36 -20.37 22.06 10.07
N TYR A 37 -19.95 22.00 11.32
CA TYR A 37 -20.48 21.05 12.28
C TYR A 37 -21.71 21.65 12.99
N VAL A 38 -22.81 20.92 13.04
CA VAL A 38 -24.08 21.37 13.64
C VAL A 38 -24.63 20.35 14.64
N ALA A 39 -25.32 20.83 15.67
CA ALA A 39 -25.96 19.97 16.66
C ALA A 39 -27.15 19.20 16.04
N GLN A 40 -27.20 17.89 16.22
CA GLN A 40 -28.21 17.04 15.56
C GLN A 40 -29.63 17.16 16.14
N LYS A 41 -29.77 17.48 17.44
CA LYS A 41 -31.05 17.31 18.17
C LYS A 41 -31.53 18.52 18.97
N HIS A 42 -30.79 19.63 18.97
CA HIS A 42 -31.00 20.69 19.95
C HIS A 42 -30.92 22.08 19.30
N HIS A 43 -32.07 22.68 18.99
CA HIS A 43 -32.21 24.12 18.82
C HIS A 43 -32.20 24.80 20.20
N THR A 44 -31.19 24.53 21.02
CA THR A 44 -31.10 25.12 22.35
C THR A 44 -30.33 26.42 22.23
N VAL A 45 -31.02 27.53 22.51
CA VAL A 45 -30.44 28.87 22.54
C VAL A 45 -29.75 29.05 23.87
N THR A 46 -28.52 29.55 23.87
CA THR A 46 -27.88 30.07 25.08
C THR A 46 -27.71 31.58 24.95
N ALA A 47 -27.85 32.29 26.07
CA ALA A 47 -27.50 33.71 26.17
C ALA A 47 -26.04 33.93 26.62
N ASP A 48 -25.34 32.86 27.05
CA ASP A 48 -23.96 32.94 27.53
C ASP A 48 -22.98 33.01 26.35
N THR A 49 -22.79 34.22 25.83
CA THR A 49 -21.91 34.49 24.69
C THR A 49 -20.42 34.35 25.04
N LEU A 50 -20.08 34.15 26.32
CA LEU A 50 -18.71 34.00 26.82
C LEU A 50 -18.38 32.55 27.22
N ALA A 51 -19.32 31.62 27.05
CA ALA A 51 -19.14 30.21 27.35
C ALA A 51 -17.88 29.64 26.68
N ALA A 52 -17.12 28.84 27.43
CA ALA A 52 -15.97 28.14 26.88
C ALA A 52 -16.44 26.91 26.11
N ILE A 53 -16.04 26.78 24.85
CA ILE A 53 -16.48 25.71 23.96
C ILE A 53 -15.28 24.83 23.63
N TYR A 54 -15.47 23.52 23.82
CA TYR A 54 -14.46 22.50 23.57
C TYR A 54 -15.00 21.50 22.56
N ALA A 55 -14.12 21.02 21.69
CA ALA A 55 -14.46 19.92 20.79
C ALA A 55 -13.37 18.87 20.73
N CYS A 56 -13.76 17.62 20.48
CA CYS A 56 -12.85 16.49 20.36
C CYS A 56 -13.30 15.50 19.27
N PHE A 57 -12.34 14.73 18.77
CA PHE A 57 -12.55 13.62 17.85
C PHE A 57 -11.66 12.43 18.28
N PRO A 58 -12.15 11.18 18.25
CA PRO A 58 -13.53 10.77 17.96
C PRO A 58 -14.52 11.20 19.04
N TYR A 59 -15.80 11.33 18.66
CA TYR A 59 -16.87 11.61 19.62
C TYR A 59 -16.90 10.59 20.76
N ARG A 60 -16.97 11.09 22.00
CA ARG A 60 -17.16 10.31 23.22
C ARG A 60 -18.40 10.82 23.96
N GLN A 61 -19.36 9.94 24.17
CA GLN A 61 -20.66 10.32 24.72
C GLN A 61 -20.57 10.76 26.18
N GLY A 62 -21.15 11.92 26.48
CA GLY A 62 -21.48 12.34 27.84
C GLY A 62 -20.27 12.72 28.70
N LEU A 63 -19.22 13.28 28.10
CA LEU A 63 -18.03 13.75 28.83
C LEU A 63 -18.01 15.27 28.97
N ALA A 64 -17.63 15.74 30.15
CA ALA A 64 -17.19 17.10 30.40
C ALA A 64 -15.77 17.35 29.89
N ALA A 65 -15.35 18.62 29.90
CA ALA A 65 -14.02 19.02 29.43
C ALA A 65 -12.87 18.37 30.21
N ASP A 66 -13.01 18.20 31.53
CA ASP A 66 -12.01 17.68 32.44
C ASP A 66 -12.10 16.17 32.69
N ASP A 67 -13.18 15.54 32.23
CA ASP A 67 -13.36 14.09 32.30
C ASP A 67 -12.23 13.36 31.59
N SER A 68 -11.88 12.20 32.14
CA SER A 68 -10.80 11.37 31.63
C SER A 68 -11.23 9.93 31.38
N LEU A 69 -10.68 9.34 30.33
CA LEU A 69 -10.91 7.96 29.93
C LEU A 69 -9.62 7.17 30.00
N VAL A 70 -9.70 5.87 30.31
CA VAL A 70 -8.57 4.96 30.11
C VAL A 70 -8.71 4.34 28.72
N LEU A 71 -7.73 4.57 27.86
CA LEU A 71 -7.66 4.01 26.51
C LEU A 71 -6.52 3.01 26.41
N ALA A 72 -6.68 2.00 25.55
CA ALA A 72 -5.65 1.03 25.20
C ALA A 72 -5.28 1.16 23.72
N ALA A 73 -4.05 0.81 23.39
CA ALA A 73 -3.60 0.74 22.00
C ALA A 73 -4.30 -0.40 21.23
N PRO A 74 -4.51 -0.27 19.91
CA PRO A 74 -4.17 0.87 19.06
C PRO A 74 -5.06 2.08 19.36
N PHE A 75 -4.44 3.23 19.63
CA PHE A 75 -5.17 4.43 20.09
C PHE A 75 -5.93 5.14 18.96
N GLY A 76 -5.44 5.00 17.72
CA GLY A 76 -5.91 5.77 16.58
C GLY A 76 -5.64 7.27 16.71
N GLU A 77 -6.16 8.03 15.75
CA GLU A 77 -6.08 9.49 15.79
C GLU A 77 -7.03 10.04 16.86
N ASN A 78 -6.51 10.89 17.75
CA ASN A 78 -7.30 11.61 18.76
C ASN A 78 -6.99 13.10 18.65
N LEU A 79 -8.00 13.89 18.33
CA LEU A 79 -7.90 15.33 18.08
C LEU A 79 -8.68 16.12 19.14
N TYR A 80 -8.21 17.32 19.41
CA TYR A 80 -8.92 18.32 20.19
C TYR A 80 -8.88 19.65 19.44
N ALA A 81 -9.90 20.46 19.66
CA ALA A 81 -10.05 21.73 18.95
C ALA A 81 -9.74 22.89 19.88
N VAL A 82 -9.05 23.90 19.36
CA VAL A 82 -8.80 25.16 20.05
C VAL A 82 -9.55 26.26 19.32
N GLU A 83 -10.41 26.97 20.05
CA GLU A 83 -11.12 28.13 19.50
C GLU A 83 -10.14 29.21 19.02
N THR A 84 -10.31 29.63 17.77
CA THR A 84 -9.48 30.66 17.13
C THR A 84 -10.25 31.95 16.87
N ALA A 85 -11.55 31.84 16.60
CA ALA A 85 -12.41 32.99 16.40
C ALA A 85 -13.85 32.66 16.77
N ARG A 86 -14.62 33.70 17.09
CA ARG A 86 -16.03 33.61 17.43
C ARG A 86 -16.80 34.74 16.77
N HIS A 87 -17.95 34.40 16.23
CA HIS A 87 -18.94 35.36 15.75
C HIS A 87 -20.24 35.21 16.53
N ILE A 88 -20.76 36.31 17.04
CA ILE A 88 -21.99 36.37 17.84
C ILE A 88 -23.02 37.15 17.06
N GLY A 89 -24.09 36.48 16.64
CA GLY A 89 -25.22 37.07 15.95
C GLY A 89 -26.53 36.40 16.37
N LYS A 90 -27.35 36.01 15.39
CA LYS A 90 -28.52 35.15 15.65
C LYS A 90 -28.14 33.73 16.08
N GLU A 91 -26.93 33.32 15.74
CA GLU A 91 -26.27 32.09 16.17
C GLU A 91 -24.87 32.42 16.70
N ILE A 92 -24.34 31.57 17.59
CA ILE A 92 -22.93 31.61 17.97
C ILE A 92 -22.19 30.69 17.00
N SER A 93 -21.31 31.25 16.18
CA SER A 93 -20.43 30.50 15.30
C SER A 93 -19.01 30.55 15.83
N VAL A 94 -18.37 29.38 15.94
CA VAL A 94 -17.00 29.27 16.44
C VAL A 94 -16.14 28.63 15.37
N GLU A 95 -15.02 29.27 15.09
CA GLU A 95 -13.95 28.69 14.29
C GLU A 95 -12.94 28.03 15.22
N MET A 96 -12.52 26.82 14.88
CA MET A 96 -11.59 26.06 15.69
C MET A 96 -10.45 25.47 14.86
N ASP A 97 -9.25 25.50 15.44
CA ASP A 97 -8.06 24.84 14.93
C ASP A 97 -7.97 23.43 15.52
N TRP A 98 -8.07 22.41 14.65
CA TRP A 98 -7.96 21.01 15.04
C TRP A 98 -6.52 20.59 15.21
N ARG A 99 -6.20 20.02 16.37
CA ARG A 99 -4.85 19.57 16.72
C ARG A 99 -4.86 18.11 17.10
N SER A 100 -3.89 17.35 16.60
CA SER A 100 -3.67 15.99 17.10
C SER A 100 -3.06 16.05 18.48
N SER A 101 -3.61 15.24 19.38
CA SER A 101 -3.04 14.98 20.71
C SER A 101 -2.01 13.84 20.68
N MET A 102 -1.79 13.24 19.51
CA MET A 102 -0.98 12.05 19.30
C MET A 102 0.29 12.36 18.51
N VAL A 103 1.28 11.49 18.63
CA VAL A 103 2.40 11.40 17.68
C VAL A 103 2.06 10.32 16.67
N LEU A 104 2.40 10.54 15.40
CA LEU A 104 2.32 9.49 14.38
C LEU A 104 3.72 8.95 14.10
N LEU A 105 3.96 7.68 14.45
CA LEU A 105 5.12 6.93 13.98
C LEU A 105 4.71 6.10 12.76
N CYS A 106 5.33 6.36 11.61
CA CYS A 106 5.06 5.70 10.36
C CYS A 106 6.25 4.81 10.00
N ILE A 107 6.02 3.51 9.81
CA ILE A 107 7.08 2.54 9.49
C ILE A 107 6.85 2.04 8.07
N GLY A 108 7.80 2.32 7.18
CA GLY A 108 7.89 1.65 5.88
C GLY A 108 8.80 0.43 6.00
N CYS A 109 8.41 -0.67 5.38
CA CYS A 109 9.24 -1.88 5.29
C CYS A 109 9.56 -2.14 3.82
N GLU A 110 10.78 -2.57 3.52
CA GLU A 110 11.23 -2.95 2.18
C GLU A 110 12.11 -4.20 2.28
N SER A 111 12.19 -4.98 1.20
CA SER A 111 13.02 -6.18 1.13
C SER A 111 13.79 -6.28 -0.18
N ASP A 112 14.97 -6.90 -0.12
CA ASP A 112 15.69 -7.37 -1.31
C ASP A 112 14.92 -8.43 -2.11
N ARG A 113 13.92 -9.09 -1.51
CA ARG A 113 13.12 -10.15 -2.09
C ARG A 113 11.70 -9.67 -2.43
N LEU A 114 11.31 -9.81 -3.69
CA LEU A 114 10.00 -9.40 -4.19
C LEU A 114 8.82 -10.07 -3.47
N GLN A 115 8.98 -11.35 -3.09
CA GLN A 115 7.88 -12.18 -2.56
C GLN A 115 7.79 -12.21 -1.03
N GLU A 116 8.75 -11.61 -0.30
CA GLU A 116 8.73 -11.65 1.17
C GLU A 116 7.51 -10.88 1.72
N ARG A 117 6.81 -11.50 2.66
CA ARG A 117 5.60 -10.98 3.30
C ARG A 117 5.85 -10.63 4.75
N LEU A 118 5.27 -9.52 5.20
CA LEU A 118 5.32 -9.06 6.57
C LEU A 118 4.09 -9.61 7.27
N ASP A 119 4.24 -10.66 8.05
CA ASP A 119 3.13 -11.28 8.79
C ASP A 119 2.73 -10.44 10.00
N GLU A 120 3.73 -9.92 10.72
CA GLU A 120 3.53 -9.16 11.95
C GLU A 120 4.57 -8.03 12.08
N LEU A 121 4.17 -6.91 12.68
CA LEU A 121 5.05 -5.81 13.03
C LEU A 121 4.70 -5.27 14.42
N THR A 122 5.71 -5.26 15.29
CA THR A 122 5.54 -4.97 16.72
C THR A 122 6.60 -3.99 17.19
N LEU A 123 6.19 -3.03 18.01
CA LEU A 123 7.05 -2.06 18.67
C LEU A 123 7.06 -2.32 20.16
N THR A 124 8.25 -2.39 20.76
CA THR A 124 8.42 -2.48 22.21
C THR A 124 9.43 -1.46 22.69
N GLY A 125 9.11 -0.69 23.72
CA GLY A 125 10.01 0.35 24.22
C GLY A 125 9.61 0.89 25.58
N GLU A 126 10.60 1.42 26.30
CA GLU A 126 10.42 1.89 27.68
C GLU A 126 9.50 3.11 27.79
N ASN A 127 9.56 4.00 26.79
CA ASN A 127 8.71 5.20 26.69
C ASN A 127 7.41 4.96 25.90
N LEU A 128 7.19 3.73 25.40
CA LEU A 128 5.92 3.36 24.81
C LEU A 128 4.95 2.95 25.93
N CYS A 129 3.66 3.16 25.70
CA CYS A 129 2.63 2.67 26.60
C CYS A 129 1.50 2.04 25.77
N GLY A 130 1.03 0.87 26.22
CA GLY A 130 -0.15 0.22 25.66
C GLY A 130 -1.46 0.73 26.26
N GLN A 131 -1.40 1.51 27.35
CA GLN A 131 -2.57 2.05 28.04
C GLN A 131 -2.26 3.43 28.64
N ALA A 132 -3.20 4.37 28.51
CA ALA A 132 -3.06 5.73 29.02
C ALA A 132 -4.41 6.34 29.42
N VAL A 133 -4.38 7.25 30.39
CA VAL A 133 -5.50 8.12 30.75
C VAL A 133 -5.50 9.33 29.80
N TYR A 134 -6.64 9.62 29.17
CA TYR A 134 -6.81 10.66 28.17
C TYR A 134 -7.93 11.62 28.55
N GLN A 135 -7.71 12.93 28.40
CA GLN A 135 -8.73 13.97 28.50
C GLN A 135 -9.08 14.47 27.10
N PRO A 136 -10.20 14.02 26.49
CA PRO A 136 -10.48 14.26 25.07
C PRO A 136 -10.53 15.73 24.65
N TYR A 137 -11.24 16.55 25.41
CA TYR A 137 -11.45 17.96 25.10
C TYR A 137 -10.21 18.84 25.35
N LEU A 138 -9.22 18.33 26.08
CA LEU A 138 -7.98 19.05 26.39
C LEU A 138 -6.78 18.48 25.64
N GLY A 139 -6.92 17.33 24.98
CA GLY A 139 -5.82 16.67 24.28
C GLY A 139 -4.69 16.18 25.19
N LYS A 140 -4.96 15.95 26.48
CA LYS A 140 -3.94 15.61 27.48
C LYS A 140 -3.88 14.12 27.77
N TRP A 141 -2.66 13.58 27.79
CA TRP A 141 -2.38 12.17 28.04
C TRP A 141 -1.58 11.96 29.32
N ARG A 142 -1.85 10.87 30.03
CA ARG A 142 -1.09 10.38 31.19
C ARG A 142 -0.91 8.86 31.07
N PRO A 143 0.29 8.35 30.77
CA PRO A 143 0.53 6.90 30.69
C PRO A 143 0.16 6.17 31.99
N VAL A 144 -0.43 4.98 31.90
CA VAL A 144 -0.80 4.13 33.07
C VAL A 144 0.39 3.28 33.54
N GLY A 145 1.47 3.21 32.76
CA GLY A 145 2.72 2.52 33.08
C GLY A 145 3.81 2.81 32.05
N LYS A 146 5.03 2.32 32.31
CA LYS A 146 6.17 2.35 31.37
C LYS A 146 6.42 0.96 30.78
N GLY A 147 6.98 0.89 29.59
CA GLY A 147 7.28 -0.37 28.91
C GLY A 147 6.06 -0.97 28.22
N GLY A 148 5.73 -0.46 27.04
CA GLY A 148 4.59 -0.89 26.23
C GLY A 148 5.00 -1.69 25.01
N THR A 149 4.13 -2.62 24.60
CA THR A 149 4.18 -3.31 23.31
C THR A 149 2.98 -2.88 22.47
N LEU A 150 3.23 -2.49 21.23
CA LEU A 150 2.22 -2.01 20.28
C LEU A 150 2.34 -2.82 18.99
N ASN A 151 1.21 -3.28 18.46
CA ASN A 151 1.17 -4.06 17.21
C ASN A 151 0.62 -3.20 16.08
N ALA A 152 1.16 -3.36 14.88
CA ALA A 152 0.55 -2.84 13.67
C ALA A 152 -0.81 -3.51 13.46
N THR A 153 -1.80 -2.74 13.03
CA THR A 153 -3.16 -3.23 12.76
C THR A 153 -3.34 -3.75 11.34
N ASP A 154 -2.32 -3.57 10.51
CA ASP A 154 -2.41 -3.66 9.06
C ASP A 154 -1.22 -4.41 8.44
N ALA A 155 -0.61 -5.28 9.26
CA ALA A 155 0.35 -6.30 8.81
C ALA A 155 -0.35 -7.40 7.97
N ASP A 156 0.37 -8.46 7.64
CA ASP A 156 0.02 -9.48 6.64
C ASP A 156 -0.12 -8.90 5.21
N CYS A 157 0.96 -8.27 4.75
CA CYS A 157 1.06 -7.73 3.39
C CYS A 157 2.46 -7.95 2.82
N LEU A 158 2.61 -7.80 1.50
CA LEU A 158 3.92 -7.83 0.86
C LEU A 158 4.81 -6.70 1.38
N LEU A 159 6.10 -6.94 1.65
CA LEU A 159 7.01 -5.87 2.08
C LEU A 159 7.17 -4.80 0.99
N ASN A 160 7.25 -5.22 -0.26
CA ASN A 160 7.63 -4.32 -1.36
C ASN A 160 6.46 -3.60 -2.02
N ASN A 161 5.23 -3.72 -1.52
CA ASN A 161 4.06 -3.07 -2.13
C ASN A 161 3.92 -1.58 -1.76
N GLY A 162 4.82 -1.04 -0.92
CA GLY A 162 4.84 0.37 -0.53
C GLY A 162 3.93 0.74 0.64
N ARG A 163 3.29 -0.24 1.29
CA ARG A 163 2.47 -0.03 2.48
C ARG A 163 3.30 0.52 3.63
N LYS A 164 2.66 1.40 4.41
CA LYS A 164 3.23 1.97 5.61
C LYS A 164 2.36 1.63 6.80
N HIS A 165 3.01 1.35 7.91
CA HIS A 165 2.37 0.94 9.15
C HIS A 165 2.38 2.10 10.14
N ASP A 166 1.18 2.56 10.46
CA ASP A 166 0.97 3.73 11.29
C ASP A 166 0.73 3.34 12.75
N PHE A 167 1.53 3.92 13.65
CA PHE A 167 1.40 3.79 15.09
C PHE A 167 1.10 5.16 15.69
N TYR A 168 -0.07 5.28 16.30
CA TYR A 168 -0.44 6.46 17.08
C TYR A 168 0.10 6.31 18.49
N LEU A 169 1.07 7.14 18.86
CA LEU A 169 1.77 7.07 20.14
C LEU A 169 1.36 8.21 21.06
N VAL A 170 1.36 7.93 22.37
CA VAL A 170 1.25 8.97 23.40
C VAL A 170 2.53 9.83 23.39
N PRO A 171 2.42 11.17 23.37
CA PRO A 171 3.59 12.06 23.37
C PRO A 171 4.54 11.85 24.55
N THR A 172 5.83 12.10 24.31
CA THR A 172 6.92 11.99 25.30
C THR A 172 7.98 13.07 25.06
N ASP A 173 8.42 13.72 26.13
CA ASP A 173 9.46 14.77 26.08
C ASP A 173 10.89 14.23 26.07
N THR A 174 11.06 12.92 26.26
CA THR A 174 12.37 12.27 26.30
C THR A 174 12.54 11.30 25.13
N GLU A 175 13.77 11.20 24.62
CA GLU A 175 14.15 10.11 23.73
C GLU A 175 14.05 8.76 24.44
N GLY A 176 13.83 7.68 23.67
CA GLY A 176 13.68 6.34 24.23
C GLY A 176 14.12 5.25 23.25
N ALA A 177 14.78 4.23 23.78
CA ALA A 177 15.10 3.05 23.00
C ALA A 177 13.82 2.28 22.64
N VAL A 178 13.74 1.85 21.39
CA VAL A 178 12.67 1.00 20.86
C VAL A 178 13.27 -0.20 20.15
N THR A 179 12.65 -1.35 20.33
CA THR A 179 12.87 -2.55 19.54
C THR A 179 11.70 -2.69 18.59
N ILE A 180 12.01 -2.78 17.30
CA ILE A 180 11.05 -3.05 16.24
C ILE A 180 11.23 -4.50 15.84
N ALA A 181 10.22 -5.32 16.08
CA ALA A 181 10.20 -6.73 15.72
C ALA A 181 9.26 -6.93 14.52
N ALA A 182 9.72 -7.67 13.52
CA ALA A 182 8.95 -8.02 12.33
C ALA A 182 9.01 -9.54 12.12
N THR A 183 7.87 -10.16 11.88
CA THR A 183 7.80 -11.55 11.41
C THR A 183 7.66 -11.51 9.90
N ILE A 184 8.63 -12.09 9.19
CA ILE A 184 8.68 -12.10 7.72
C ILE A 184 8.72 -13.54 7.24
N ASP A 185 7.74 -13.95 6.45
CA ASP A 185 7.52 -15.34 6.01
C ASP A 185 7.66 -16.35 7.17
N GLY A 186 7.08 -16.05 8.33
CA GLY A 186 7.12 -16.85 9.55
C GLY A 186 8.41 -16.75 10.36
N HIS A 187 9.40 -15.98 9.92
CA HIS A 187 10.70 -15.86 10.58
C HIS A 187 10.82 -14.52 11.34
N PRO A 188 11.21 -14.55 12.63
CA PRO A 188 11.30 -13.33 13.43
C PRO A 188 12.61 -12.58 13.16
N TYR A 189 12.49 -11.27 12.99
CA TYR A 189 13.58 -10.31 12.89
C TYR A 189 13.36 -9.18 13.89
N ALA A 190 14.44 -8.58 14.38
CA ALA A 190 14.35 -7.42 15.25
C ALA A 190 15.48 -6.44 14.99
N VAL A 191 15.16 -5.16 15.09
CA VAL A 191 16.13 -4.07 15.05
C VAL A 191 15.87 -3.12 16.22
N ARG A 192 16.95 -2.71 16.89
CA ARG A 192 16.88 -1.74 17.98
C ARG A 192 17.30 -0.37 17.45
N THR A 193 16.55 0.66 17.82
CA THR A 193 16.87 2.05 17.50
C THR A 193 16.38 2.97 18.63
N THR A 194 16.57 4.27 18.47
CA THR A 194 16.13 5.30 19.44
C THR A 194 15.14 6.22 18.76
N LEU A 195 13.97 6.41 19.38
CA LEU A 195 13.03 7.45 18.98
C LEU A 195 13.41 8.75 19.69
N PRO A 196 13.38 9.90 18.98
CA PRO A 196 13.62 11.20 19.59
C PRO A 196 12.48 11.57 20.57
N PRO A 197 12.56 12.72 21.26
CA PRO A 197 11.37 13.31 21.87
C PRO A 197 10.25 13.48 20.84
N MET A 198 9.04 13.08 21.22
CA MET A 198 7.88 12.98 20.34
C MET A 198 6.76 13.86 20.86
N GLN A 199 6.58 15.02 20.23
CA GLN A 199 5.59 16.01 20.61
C GLN A 199 4.23 15.75 19.94
N ALA A 200 3.13 16.14 20.59
CA ALA A 200 1.80 16.02 20.01
C ALA A 200 1.72 16.72 18.63
N GLY A 201 1.14 16.04 17.65
CA GLY A 201 1.05 16.51 16.27
C GLY A 201 2.31 16.32 15.43
N SER A 202 3.39 15.76 15.97
CA SER A 202 4.58 15.42 15.19
C SER A 202 4.40 14.11 14.39
N LEU A 203 5.28 13.92 13.41
CA LEU A 203 5.44 12.68 12.65
C LEU A 203 6.89 12.23 12.74
N VAL A 204 7.08 10.94 13.03
CA VAL A 204 8.38 10.26 12.89
C VAL A 204 8.21 9.20 11.82
N ARG A 205 9.12 9.15 10.86
CA ARG A 205 9.14 8.06 9.88
C ARG A 205 10.42 7.26 10.00
N LEU A 206 10.26 5.94 10.02
CA LEU A 206 11.34 4.97 9.95
C LEU A 206 11.14 4.12 8.70
N ASN A 207 12.20 3.92 7.93
CA ASN A 207 12.21 2.95 6.84
C ASN A 207 13.12 1.79 7.25
N LEU A 208 12.53 0.60 7.29
CA LEU A 208 13.22 -0.65 7.55
C LEU A 208 13.52 -1.35 6.24
N HIS A 209 14.69 -1.97 6.18
CA HIS A 209 15.10 -2.74 5.03
C HIS A 209 15.55 -4.13 5.47
N LYS A 210 14.94 -5.15 4.87
CA LYS A 210 15.27 -6.55 5.05
C LYS A 210 16.22 -7.00 3.94
N GLY A 211 17.49 -7.18 4.31
CA GLY A 211 18.52 -7.72 3.44
C GLY A 211 18.91 -9.15 3.81
N LYS A 212 20.06 -9.60 3.29
CA LYS A 212 20.65 -10.90 3.64
C LYS A 212 21.12 -10.99 5.08
N GLU A 213 21.65 -9.89 5.61
CA GLU A 213 22.20 -9.79 6.98
C GLU A 213 21.11 -9.65 8.06
N GLY A 214 19.84 -9.52 7.65
CA GLY A 214 18.70 -9.32 8.54
C GLY A 214 17.99 -8.00 8.30
N LEU A 215 17.32 -7.49 9.34
CA LEU A 215 16.53 -6.27 9.32
C LEU A 215 17.34 -5.09 9.85
N ALA A 216 17.36 -3.98 9.11
CA ALA A 216 18.08 -2.76 9.50
C ALA A 216 17.22 -1.51 9.28
N VAL A 217 17.54 -0.44 10.01
CA VAL A 217 16.98 0.90 9.73
C VAL A 217 17.79 1.53 8.59
N ASN A 218 17.14 1.79 7.46
CA ASN A 218 17.77 2.36 6.26
C ASN A 218 17.56 3.88 6.16
N GLY A 219 16.58 4.43 6.86
CA GLY A 219 16.38 5.87 6.92
C GLY A 219 15.41 6.29 8.01
N SER A 220 15.56 7.52 8.47
CA SER A 220 14.65 8.13 9.43
C SER A 220 14.54 9.64 9.21
N TRP A 221 13.37 10.21 9.49
CA TRP A 221 13.20 11.65 9.58
C TRP A 221 12.04 12.00 10.51
N VAL A 222 12.01 13.28 10.88
CA VAL A 222 11.04 13.83 11.84
C VAL A 222 10.44 15.10 11.26
N GLU A 223 9.13 15.23 11.38
CA GLU A 223 8.39 16.46 11.13
C GLU A 223 7.77 16.93 12.45
N THR A 224 8.06 18.16 12.85
CA THR A 224 7.55 18.73 14.12
C THR A 224 6.05 19.00 14.08
N ARG A 225 5.46 19.12 12.87
CA ARG A 225 4.03 19.23 12.65
C ARG A 225 3.65 18.47 11.38
N ARG A 226 2.62 17.62 11.47
CA ARG A 226 2.04 16.93 10.31
C ARG A 226 0.70 17.51 9.91
N LYS A 227 0.34 17.34 8.63
CA LYS A 227 -1.03 17.57 8.18
C LYS A 227 -1.93 16.45 8.67
N LEU A 228 -3.07 16.80 9.27
CA LEU A 228 -4.10 15.82 9.64
C LEU A 228 -4.72 15.27 8.35
N ARG A 229 -4.81 13.94 8.27
CA ARG A 229 -5.48 13.24 7.17
C ARG A 229 -6.49 12.30 7.78
N TYR A 230 -7.75 12.42 7.36
CA TYR A 230 -8.74 11.40 7.63
C TYR A 230 -8.71 10.41 6.46
N GLN A 231 -8.40 9.15 6.74
CA GLN A 231 -8.53 8.06 5.78
C GLN A 231 -9.52 7.04 6.33
N PRO A 232 -10.58 6.69 5.57
CA PRO A 232 -11.44 5.57 5.94
C PRO A 232 -10.59 4.28 5.97
N VAL A 233 -10.66 3.55 7.07
CA VAL A 233 -10.00 2.24 7.17
C VAL A 233 -10.76 1.25 6.29
N GLN A 234 -10.18 0.88 5.14
CA GLN A 234 -10.72 -0.19 4.30
C GLN A 234 -10.33 -1.55 4.89
N ARG A 235 -11.28 -2.48 5.01
CA ARG A 235 -11.00 -3.85 5.48
C ARG A 235 -10.19 -4.62 4.43
N VAL A 236 -9.21 -5.38 4.91
CA VAL A 236 -8.20 -6.09 4.11
C VAL A 236 -8.72 -7.45 3.57
N ASP A 237 -9.79 -8.00 4.13
CA ASP A 237 -10.20 -9.41 3.93
C ASP A 237 -11.30 -9.63 2.89
N SER A 238 -11.32 -8.85 1.81
CA SER A 238 -12.33 -8.99 0.76
C SER A 238 -11.79 -8.64 -0.62
N VAL A 239 -10.55 -9.02 -0.92
CA VAL A 239 -9.96 -8.75 -2.23
C VAL A 239 -10.53 -9.71 -3.27
N GLU A 240 -11.05 -9.16 -4.37
CA GLU A 240 -11.60 -9.92 -5.48
C GLU A 240 -10.88 -9.57 -6.78
N VAL A 241 -10.92 -10.49 -7.75
CA VAL A 241 -10.48 -10.22 -9.12
C VAL A 241 -11.27 -9.03 -9.67
N GLY A 242 -10.57 -8.08 -10.28
CA GLY A 242 -11.15 -6.81 -10.73
C GLY A 242 -11.02 -5.65 -9.73
N HIS A 243 -10.64 -5.90 -8.48
CA HIS A 243 -10.22 -4.84 -7.56
C HIS A 243 -8.92 -4.15 -8.04
N TYR A 244 -8.57 -3.02 -7.43
CA TYR A 244 -7.50 -2.14 -7.86
C TYR A 244 -6.45 -1.92 -6.78
N LEU A 245 -5.20 -2.27 -7.09
CA LEU A 245 -4.02 -1.95 -6.29
C LEU A 245 -3.71 -0.46 -6.38
N GLN A 246 -3.49 0.14 -5.21
CA GLN A 246 -3.21 1.56 -5.02
C GLN A 246 -1.70 1.82 -4.91
N LYS A 247 -1.29 3.06 -5.15
CA LYS A 247 0.11 3.52 -4.99
C LYS A 247 0.69 3.33 -3.59
N ASP A 248 -0.16 3.23 -2.57
CA ASP A 248 0.22 3.05 -1.17
C ASP A 248 0.18 1.58 -0.72
N GLY A 249 0.01 0.64 -1.65
CA GLY A 249 -0.07 -0.80 -1.35
C GLY A 249 -1.46 -1.26 -0.91
N GLY A 250 -2.44 -0.36 -0.78
CA GLY A 250 -3.82 -0.72 -0.48
C GLY A 250 -4.57 -1.31 -1.68
N ILE A 251 -5.73 -1.92 -1.42
CA ILE A 251 -6.63 -2.45 -2.44
C ILE A 251 -7.99 -1.75 -2.32
N CYS A 252 -8.55 -1.30 -3.45
CA CYS A 252 -9.89 -0.74 -3.48
C CYS A 252 -10.80 -1.44 -4.53
N PRO A 253 -12.13 -1.51 -4.30
CA PRO A 253 -13.04 -2.13 -5.27
C PRO A 253 -13.27 -1.32 -6.56
N GLN A 254 -13.06 0.01 -6.51
CA GLN A 254 -13.39 0.91 -7.61
C GLN A 254 -12.17 1.69 -8.08
N ARG A 255 -11.96 1.73 -9.39
CA ARG A 255 -10.87 2.48 -9.99
C ARG A 255 -10.97 3.98 -9.68
N ASP A 256 -9.86 4.54 -9.25
CA ASP A 256 -9.67 5.97 -9.01
C ASP A 256 -8.32 6.47 -9.57
N SER A 257 -7.91 7.68 -9.17
CA SER A 257 -6.63 8.28 -9.59
C SER A 257 -5.39 7.71 -8.88
N ASN A 258 -5.58 6.94 -7.81
CA ASN A 258 -4.51 6.32 -7.03
C ASN A 258 -4.26 4.87 -7.47
N SER A 259 -5.19 4.30 -8.22
CA SER A 259 -5.10 2.96 -8.79
C SER A 259 -3.96 2.81 -9.80
N ILE A 260 -3.13 1.78 -9.66
CA ILE A 260 -1.97 1.49 -10.53
C ILE A 260 -2.05 0.14 -11.24
N ALA A 261 -2.72 -0.83 -10.64
CA ALA A 261 -2.89 -2.17 -11.19
C ALA A 261 -4.26 -2.73 -10.84
N MET A 262 -4.69 -3.77 -11.55
CA MET A 262 -5.95 -4.48 -11.31
C MET A 262 -5.66 -5.92 -10.92
N VAL A 263 -6.30 -6.42 -9.87
CA VAL A 263 -6.18 -7.79 -9.38
C VAL A 263 -6.66 -8.78 -10.43
N VAL A 264 -5.85 -9.79 -10.72
CA VAL A 264 -6.11 -10.86 -11.70
C VAL A 264 -6.06 -12.25 -11.08
N GLU A 265 -5.39 -12.39 -9.94
CA GLU A 265 -5.30 -13.62 -9.17
C GLU A 265 -5.29 -13.25 -7.68
N THR A 266 -6.07 -13.93 -6.85
CA THR A 266 -6.08 -13.68 -5.40
C THR A 266 -6.63 -14.86 -4.61
N ASP A 267 -6.15 -15.02 -3.38
CA ASP A 267 -6.70 -15.91 -2.35
C ASP A 267 -7.72 -15.22 -1.43
N GLY A 268 -8.07 -13.95 -1.72
CA GLY A 268 -8.94 -13.11 -0.90
C GLY A 268 -8.18 -12.02 -0.12
N ARG A 269 -6.84 -12.13 -0.02
CA ARG A 269 -5.99 -11.17 0.69
C ARG A 269 -4.73 -10.79 -0.10
N HIS A 270 -4.07 -11.78 -0.68
CA HIS A 270 -2.82 -11.64 -1.44
C HIS A 270 -3.03 -12.09 -2.87
N GLY A 271 -2.08 -11.76 -3.75
CA GLY A 271 -2.07 -12.30 -5.09
C GLY A 271 -1.31 -11.45 -6.10
N LYS A 272 -1.84 -11.40 -7.33
CA LYS A 272 -1.21 -10.73 -8.45
C LYS A 272 -2.15 -9.72 -9.09
N ALA A 273 -1.58 -8.59 -9.48
CA ALA A 273 -2.28 -7.55 -10.21
C ALA A 273 -1.53 -7.17 -11.50
N VAL A 274 -2.26 -6.90 -12.57
CA VAL A 274 -1.71 -6.41 -13.84
C VAL A 274 -1.74 -4.88 -13.87
N ALA A 275 -0.66 -4.23 -14.30
CA ALA A 275 -0.62 -2.78 -14.41
C ALA A 275 -1.79 -2.25 -15.28
N LEU A 276 -2.32 -1.08 -14.93
CA LEU A 276 -3.43 -0.48 -15.67
C LEU A 276 -3.02 -0.03 -17.08
N ARG A 277 -1.73 0.21 -17.31
CA ARG A 277 -1.15 0.72 -18.56
C ARG A 277 0.19 0.03 -18.85
N ASP A 278 0.59 0.07 -20.12
CA ASP A 278 1.95 -0.32 -20.52
C ASP A 278 2.97 0.67 -19.92
N SER A 279 4.18 0.19 -19.61
CA SER A 279 5.31 1.06 -19.30
C SER A 279 5.68 1.92 -20.52
N GLU A 280 6.09 3.16 -20.28
CA GLU A 280 6.31 4.13 -21.36
C GLU A 280 7.56 3.79 -22.21
N GLY A 281 7.34 3.41 -23.47
CA GLY A 281 8.40 3.16 -24.44
C GLY A 281 8.53 1.68 -24.80
N ARG A 282 9.72 1.29 -25.24
CA ARG A 282 10.02 -0.10 -25.59
C ARG A 282 11.27 -0.57 -24.86
N TYR A 283 11.23 -1.82 -24.41
CA TYR A 283 12.21 -2.40 -23.50
C TYR A 283 12.87 -3.62 -24.13
N CYS A 284 14.17 -3.76 -23.91
CA CYS A 284 14.86 -5.02 -24.12
C CYS A 284 14.92 -5.82 -22.82
N TYR A 285 15.21 -7.11 -22.95
CA TYR A 285 15.32 -8.02 -21.82
C TYR A 285 16.51 -7.64 -20.93
N SER A 286 17.68 -7.46 -21.54
CA SER A 286 18.88 -6.92 -20.89
C SER A 286 19.92 -6.58 -21.97
N GLY A 287 20.61 -5.46 -21.83
CA GLY A 287 21.79 -5.14 -22.62
C GLY A 287 23.02 -5.97 -22.22
N LYS A 288 22.94 -6.69 -21.10
CA LYS A 288 24.00 -7.57 -20.58
C LYS A 288 23.65 -9.04 -20.82
N VAL A 289 24.66 -9.92 -20.75
CA VAL A 289 24.41 -11.37 -20.72
C VAL A 289 23.83 -11.72 -19.35
N LEU A 290 22.54 -12.01 -19.31
CA LEU A 290 21.80 -12.25 -18.07
C LEU A 290 20.85 -13.45 -18.25
N THR A 291 20.78 -14.29 -17.23
CA THR A 291 19.87 -15.44 -17.19
C THR A 291 19.34 -15.66 -15.79
N SER A 292 18.08 -16.03 -15.64
CA SER A 292 17.47 -16.47 -14.37
C SER A 292 18.05 -17.81 -13.92
N GLY A 293 18.71 -18.55 -14.82
CA GLY A 293 19.15 -19.92 -14.60
C GLY A 293 18.07 -20.96 -14.90
N LYS A 294 16.87 -20.55 -15.33
CA LYS A 294 15.82 -21.43 -15.84
C LYS A 294 15.57 -21.15 -17.31
N THR A 295 15.54 -22.21 -18.12
CA THR A 295 15.26 -22.13 -19.56
C THR A 295 14.18 -23.15 -19.88
N PHE A 296 13.16 -22.71 -20.63
CA PHE A 296 12.02 -23.53 -20.97
C PHE A 296 12.20 -24.15 -22.35
N GLN A 297 12.00 -25.47 -22.45
CA GLN A 297 12.32 -26.23 -23.66
C GLN A 297 11.44 -25.85 -24.86
N THR A 298 10.14 -25.76 -24.61
CA THR A 298 9.07 -25.48 -25.58
C THR A 298 7.92 -24.76 -24.88
N ILE A 299 6.99 -24.18 -25.64
CA ILE A 299 5.85 -23.42 -25.13
C ILE A 299 4.85 -24.33 -24.42
N ASP A 300 4.38 -25.38 -25.13
CA ASP A 300 3.33 -26.32 -24.68
C ASP A 300 3.89 -27.72 -24.34
N GLY A 301 5.23 -27.87 -24.31
CA GLY A 301 5.90 -29.17 -24.18
C GLY A 301 6.28 -29.82 -25.52
N LYS A 302 5.82 -29.27 -26.66
CA LYS A 302 6.09 -29.81 -28.00
C LYS A 302 6.63 -28.77 -28.98
N ARG A 303 6.07 -27.56 -28.97
CA ARG A 303 6.33 -26.52 -29.98
C ARG A 303 7.06 -25.31 -29.41
N LYS A 304 7.94 -24.67 -30.20
CA LYS A 304 8.69 -23.47 -29.79
C LYS A 304 8.03 -22.16 -30.19
N GLU A 305 7.04 -22.22 -31.09
CA GLU A 305 6.27 -21.08 -31.57
C GLU A 305 4.88 -21.54 -32.01
N GLY A 306 3.97 -20.58 -32.18
CA GLY A 306 2.62 -20.85 -32.66
C GLY A 306 1.62 -19.79 -32.21
N VAL A 307 0.35 -20.05 -32.47
CA VAL A 307 -0.79 -19.17 -32.14
C VAL A 307 -1.62 -19.80 -31.03
N VAL A 308 -1.92 -19.04 -29.99
CA VAL A 308 -2.73 -19.48 -28.85
C VAL A 308 -4.21 -19.53 -29.22
N ASN A 309 -4.81 -20.72 -29.11
CA ASN A 309 -6.22 -21.00 -29.34
C ASN A 309 -6.79 -20.26 -30.57
N PRO A 310 -6.22 -20.46 -31.78
CA PRO A 310 -6.72 -19.81 -32.98
C PRO A 310 -8.14 -20.28 -33.29
N ARG A 311 -8.95 -19.39 -33.86
CA ARG A 311 -10.29 -19.74 -34.34
C ARG A 311 -10.14 -20.61 -35.59
N GLN A 312 -11.18 -21.41 -35.88
CA GLN A 312 -11.20 -22.21 -37.11
C GLN A 312 -11.08 -21.34 -38.37
N THR A 313 -11.55 -20.09 -38.32
CA THR A 313 -11.48 -19.11 -39.40
C THR A 313 -10.08 -18.55 -39.64
N ASP A 314 -9.13 -18.75 -38.72
CA ASP A 314 -7.81 -18.13 -38.81
C ASP A 314 -6.84 -18.91 -39.72
N GLU A 315 -7.30 -20.02 -40.32
CA GLU A 315 -6.55 -20.86 -41.28
C GLU A 315 -5.15 -21.30 -40.81
N ILE A 316 -4.94 -21.36 -39.49
CA ILE A 316 -3.67 -21.80 -38.89
C ILE A 316 -3.52 -23.31 -39.05
N ILE A 317 -2.39 -23.75 -39.60
CA ILE A 317 -2.05 -25.18 -39.71
C ILE A 317 -1.88 -25.81 -38.31
N ASP A 318 -2.25 -27.07 -38.16
CA ASP A 318 -2.25 -27.76 -36.85
C ASP A 318 -0.90 -27.71 -36.15
N GLU A 319 0.22 -27.74 -36.88
CA GLU A 319 1.58 -27.65 -36.34
C GLU A 319 1.87 -26.32 -35.63
N ASN A 320 1.13 -25.26 -35.94
CA ASN A 320 1.29 -23.93 -35.33
C ASN A 320 0.22 -23.61 -34.28
N LYS A 321 -0.71 -24.54 -33.98
CA LYS A 321 -1.76 -24.33 -32.97
C LYS A 321 -1.25 -24.64 -31.58
N LEU A 322 -1.25 -23.65 -30.70
CA LEU A 322 -0.97 -23.82 -29.28
C LEU A 322 -2.31 -23.87 -28.53
N ILE A 323 -2.51 -24.92 -27.74
CA ILE A 323 -3.70 -25.05 -26.89
C ILE A 323 -3.33 -24.53 -25.51
N PHE A 324 -4.00 -23.46 -25.06
CA PHE A 324 -3.86 -22.88 -23.73
C PHE A 324 -5.20 -22.83 -23.00
N THR A 325 -5.29 -23.40 -21.81
CA THR A 325 -6.43 -23.19 -20.90
C THR A 325 -5.92 -23.19 -19.46
N SER A 326 -6.49 -22.34 -18.60
CA SER A 326 -6.04 -22.19 -17.21
C SER A 326 -6.12 -23.48 -16.38
N GLY A 327 -7.04 -24.40 -16.71
CA GLY A 327 -7.21 -25.68 -16.01
C GLY A 327 -6.35 -26.83 -16.53
N MET A 328 -5.54 -26.64 -17.59
CA MET A 328 -4.74 -27.73 -18.17
C MET A 328 -3.38 -27.84 -17.48
N PRO A 329 -2.94 -29.05 -17.06
CA PRO A 329 -1.67 -29.24 -16.39
C PRO A 329 -0.51 -29.26 -17.38
N TYR A 330 0.10 -28.10 -17.63
CA TYR A 330 1.35 -27.98 -18.36
C TYR A 330 2.54 -28.36 -17.47
N GLY A 331 3.55 -29.03 -18.02
CA GLY A 331 4.76 -29.37 -17.26
C GLY A 331 5.59 -28.14 -16.91
N GLU A 332 6.18 -28.08 -15.72
CA GLU A 332 6.96 -26.92 -15.24
C GLU A 332 8.22 -26.58 -16.06
N GLN A 333 8.61 -27.48 -16.98
CA GLN A 333 9.74 -27.32 -17.90
C GLN A 333 9.34 -26.63 -19.22
N CYS A 334 8.04 -26.44 -19.47
CA CYS A 334 7.53 -25.69 -20.61
C CYS A 334 7.06 -24.30 -20.18
N ALA A 335 7.06 -23.35 -21.12
CA ALA A 335 6.84 -21.94 -20.78
C ALA A 335 5.38 -21.64 -20.34
N PHE A 336 4.39 -22.40 -20.82
CA PHE A 336 3.00 -22.32 -20.33
C PHE A 336 2.78 -22.95 -18.95
N GLY A 337 3.68 -23.82 -18.50
CA GLY A 337 3.59 -24.48 -17.19
C GLY A 337 4.26 -23.72 -16.05
N TYR A 338 4.74 -22.50 -16.28
CA TYR A 338 5.43 -21.73 -15.25
C TYR A 338 4.87 -20.31 -15.11
N ALA A 339 3.93 -20.14 -14.19
CA ALA A 339 3.23 -18.89 -13.91
C ALA A 339 3.81 -18.14 -12.70
N ASP A 340 5.13 -18.21 -12.47
CA ASP A 340 5.81 -17.45 -11.42
C ASP A 340 6.84 -16.48 -12.03
N GLY A 341 6.35 -15.41 -12.66
CA GLY A 341 7.20 -14.36 -13.21
C GLY A 341 8.00 -13.61 -12.14
N ALA A 342 7.51 -13.59 -10.90
CA ALA A 342 8.15 -12.92 -9.77
C ALA A 342 9.43 -13.64 -9.31
N ASP A 343 9.48 -14.97 -9.30
CA ASP A 343 10.70 -15.73 -9.04
C ASP A 343 11.76 -15.51 -10.14
N LEU A 344 11.35 -15.55 -11.43
CA LEU A 344 12.28 -15.35 -12.56
C LEU A 344 12.86 -13.92 -12.57
N THR A 345 11.97 -12.92 -12.60
CA THR A 345 11.97 -11.77 -11.71
C THR A 345 13.22 -11.53 -10.85
N GLN A 346 13.08 -12.02 -9.62
CA GLN A 346 14.04 -11.93 -8.55
C GLN A 346 15.41 -12.50 -8.93
N ARG A 347 15.46 -13.68 -9.57
CA ARG A 347 16.72 -14.33 -9.96
C ARG A 347 17.54 -13.46 -10.92
N LEU A 348 16.86 -12.73 -11.79
CA LEU A 348 17.50 -11.80 -12.71
C LEU A 348 17.99 -10.55 -11.98
N ILE A 349 17.19 -9.97 -11.07
CA ILE A 349 17.59 -8.83 -10.24
C ILE A 349 18.84 -9.15 -9.42
N ASP A 350 18.88 -10.31 -8.77
CA ASP A 350 20.01 -10.76 -7.95
C ASP A 350 21.33 -10.74 -8.74
N LYS A 351 21.29 -11.18 -10.02
CA LYS A 351 22.45 -11.17 -10.92
C LYS A 351 22.70 -9.80 -11.53
N TYR A 352 21.63 -9.06 -11.85
CA TYR A 352 21.72 -7.72 -12.43
C TYR A 352 22.46 -6.78 -11.49
N ARG A 353 22.10 -6.75 -10.20
CA ARG A 353 22.76 -5.95 -9.16
C ARG A 353 24.24 -6.33 -8.99
N GLN A 354 24.58 -7.62 -9.06
CA GLN A 354 25.98 -8.07 -9.04
C GLN A 354 26.79 -7.52 -10.23
N THR A 355 26.19 -7.48 -11.43
CA THR A 355 26.86 -6.98 -12.64
C THR A 355 26.89 -5.44 -12.76
N GLU A 356 25.90 -4.73 -12.21
CA GLU A 356 25.84 -3.26 -12.08
C GLU A 356 27.04 -2.70 -11.31
N HIS A 357 27.40 -3.33 -10.19
CA HIS A 357 28.55 -2.92 -9.37
C HIS A 357 29.89 -3.00 -10.12
N ALA A 358 29.98 -3.82 -11.17
CA ALA A 358 31.18 -3.96 -12.01
C ALA A 358 31.26 -2.95 -13.18
N TYR A 359 30.12 -2.45 -13.67
CA TYR A 359 30.04 -1.70 -14.95
C TYR A 359 29.92 -0.17 -14.82
N ARG A 360 29.73 0.39 -13.61
CA ARG A 360 29.72 1.87 -13.38
C ARG A 360 31.02 2.60 -13.77
N ARG A 361 32.05 1.91 -14.29
CA ARG A 361 33.31 2.52 -14.75
C ARG A 361 33.37 2.91 -16.23
N ASN A 362 32.49 2.44 -17.11
CA ASN A 362 32.62 2.73 -18.55
C ASN A 362 31.37 3.42 -19.12
N GLY A 363 31.62 4.56 -19.78
CA GLY A 363 30.66 5.61 -20.10
C GLY A 363 29.52 5.25 -21.04
N ARG A 364 28.52 6.14 -20.99
CA ARG A 364 27.25 6.16 -21.72
C ARG A 364 27.42 6.11 -23.25
N LEU A 365 26.91 5.06 -23.85
CA LEU A 365 26.26 5.09 -25.16
C LEU A 365 24.75 4.95 -24.94
N LEU A 366 23.94 5.56 -25.83
CA LEU A 366 22.46 5.56 -25.82
C LEU A 366 21.88 4.23 -25.28
N ALA A 367 21.65 4.18 -23.97
CA ALA A 367 21.28 2.94 -23.30
C ALA A 367 19.83 2.64 -23.64
N ARG A 368 19.59 1.50 -24.30
CA ARG A 368 18.24 0.98 -24.49
C ARG A 368 17.59 0.80 -23.12
N LYS A 369 16.29 1.06 -23.03
CA LYS A 369 15.55 0.78 -21.79
C LYS A 369 15.56 -0.73 -21.54
N GLU A 370 15.98 -1.14 -20.35
CA GLU A 370 16.03 -2.54 -19.92
C GLU A 370 14.84 -2.82 -19.00
N MET A 371 14.24 -4.00 -19.10
CA MET A 371 13.05 -4.35 -18.30
C MET A 371 13.31 -4.29 -16.79
N LEU A 372 14.50 -4.65 -16.32
CA LEU A 372 14.82 -4.68 -14.88
C LEU A 372 15.01 -3.28 -14.30
N ALA A 373 15.54 -2.35 -15.09
CA ALA A 373 15.64 -0.94 -14.70
C ALA A 373 14.25 -0.28 -14.58
N GLU A 374 13.26 -0.77 -15.32
CA GLU A 374 11.86 -0.38 -15.14
C GLU A 374 11.30 -0.99 -13.84
N VAL A 375 11.49 -2.29 -13.61
CA VAL A 375 11.02 -2.96 -12.38
C VAL A 375 11.54 -2.27 -11.12
N GLU A 376 12.80 -1.86 -11.07
CA GLU A 376 13.37 -1.16 -9.91
C GLU A 376 12.74 0.22 -9.63
N GLN A 377 12.00 0.81 -10.58
CA GLN A 377 11.26 2.07 -10.38
C GLN A 377 9.85 1.86 -9.83
N HIS A 378 9.32 0.63 -9.87
CA HIS A 378 7.96 0.30 -9.46
C HIS A 378 8.01 -0.77 -8.35
N PRO A 379 7.96 -0.36 -7.07
CA PRO A 379 7.99 -1.28 -5.94
C PRO A 379 6.95 -2.40 -6.04
N GLY A 380 7.36 -3.63 -5.72
CA GLY A 380 6.48 -4.81 -5.75
C GLY A 380 6.14 -5.33 -7.15
N SER A 381 6.67 -4.68 -8.20
CA SER A 381 6.45 -5.10 -9.58
C SER A 381 7.41 -6.20 -10.04
N TYR A 382 7.04 -6.88 -11.11
CA TYR A 382 7.87 -7.84 -11.82
C TYR A 382 7.48 -7.93 -13.30
N VAL A 383 8.36 -8.55 -14.10
CA VAL A 383 8.06 -8.86 -15.50
C VAL A 383 7.31 -10.19 -15.55
N PRO A 384 6.12 -10.25 -16.15
CA PRO A 384 5.33 -11.47 -16.17
C PRO A 384 6.00 -12.59 -16.98
N SER A 385 5.71 -13.83 -16.61
CA SER A 385 6.05 -15.00 -17.40
C SER A 385 5.15 -15.11 -18.64
N LEU A 386 5.54 -15.97 -19.58
CA LEU A 386 4.70 -16.27 -20.73
C LEU A 386 3.35 -16.86 -20.31
N ALA A 387 3.32 -17.73 -19.31
CA ALA A 387 2.08 -18.33 -18.81
C ALA A 387 1.11 -17.28 -18.28
N GLU A 388 1.60 -16.29 -17.52
CA GLU A 388 0.79 -15.21 -16.96
C GLU A 388 0.16 -14.32 -18.05
N LEU A 389 0.92 -14.00 -19.10
CA LEU A 389 0.35 -13.26 -20.24
C LEU A 389 -0.58 -14.11 -21.11
N ALA A 390 -0.28 -15.40 -21.30
CA ALA A 390 -1.14 -16.33 -22.03
C ALA A 390 -2.50 -16.49 -21.31
N GLN A 391 -2.50 -16.50 -19.97
CA GLN A 391 -3.72 -16.48 -19.17
C GLN A 391 -4.55 -15.21 -19.42
N LEU A 392 -3.93 -14.02 -19.38
CA LEU A 392 -4.64 -12.78 -19.70
C LEU A 392 -5.20 -12.78 -21.14
N TYR A 393 -4.42 -13.28 -22.10
CA TYR A 393 -4.88 -13.40 -23.48
C TYR A 393 -6.08 -14.34 -23.59
N HIS A 394 -6.06 -15.47 -22.90
CA HIS A 394 -7.16 -16.43 -22.88
C HIS A 394 -8.44 -15.84 -22.26
N HIS A 395 -8.36 -15.16 -21.12
CA HIS A 395 -9.50 -14.47 -20.51
C HIS A 395 -10.13 -13.45 -21.47
N ARG A 396 -9.29 -12.69 -22.18
CA ARG A 396 -9.77 -11.77 -23.23
C ARG A 396 -10.49 -12.49 -24.37
N GLN A 397 -10.01 -13.66 -24.80
CA GLN A 397 -10.68 -14.47 -25.84
C GLN A 397 -12.07 -14.94 -25.39
N LEU A 398 -12.24 -15.22 -24.10
CA LEU A 398 -13.53 -15.59 -23.49
C LEU A 398 -14.50 -14.41 -23.32
N GLY A 399 -14.08 -13.18 -23.67
CA GLY A 399 -14.89 -11.98 -23.54
C GLY A 399 -14.94 -11.43 -22.11
N GLU A 400 -14.07 -11.91 -21.22
CA GLU A 400 -13.97 -11.39 -19.86
C GLU A 400 -13.36 -9.98 -19.92
N THR A 401 -14.12 -8.99 -19.44
CA THR A 401 -13.71 -7.58 -19.46
C THR A 401 -12.59 -7.35 -18.46
N VAL A 402 -11.44 -6.94 -18.97
CA VAL A 402 -10.27 -6.57 -18.17
C VAL A 402 -10.36 -5.06 -17.88
N GLY A 403 -10.43 -4.67 -16.61
CA GLY A 403 -10.52 -3.27 -16.15
C GLY A 403 -9.24 -2.44 -16.33
N CYS A 404 -8.33 -2.88 -17.19
CA CYS A 404 -7.08 -2.20 -17.57
C CYS A 404 -7.07 -1.86 -19.07
N GLU A 405 -6.10 -1.06 -19.51
CA GLU A 405 -5.97 -0.73 -20.94
C GLU A 405 -5.65 -1.99 -21.77
N PRO A 406 -6.35 -2.22 -22.90
CA PRO A 406 -6.12 -3.38 -23.73
C PRO A 406 -4.67 -3.50 -24.19
N MET A 407 -4.08 -4.68 -23.98
CA MET A 407 -2.74 -4.99 -24.48
C MET A 407 -2.80 -5.23 -25.99
N ARG A 408 -1.96 -4.53 -26.77
CA ARG A 408 -1.92 -4.61 -28.23
C ARG A 408 -0.50 -4.70 -28.77
N GLY A 409 -0.27 -5.65 -29.67
CA GLY A 409 1.05 -5.95 -30.25
C GLY A 409 1.91 -6.83 -29.34
N GLU A 410 3.23 -6.77 -29.56
CA GLU A 410 4.22 -7.68 -28.99
C GLU A 410 4.68 -7.25 -27.58
N TYR A 411 4.56 -8.17 -26.62
CA TYR A 411 4.94 -7.97 -25.23
C TYR A 411 6.12 -8.84 -24.82
N LEU A 412 7.01 -8.21 -24.07
CA LEU A 412 8.13 -8.85 -23.42
C LEU A 412 7.65 -9.75 -22.28
N THR A 413 8.29 -10.93 -22.14
CA THR A 413 8.12 -11.81 -20.98
C THR A 413 9.47 -12.13 -20.35
N VAL A 414 9.46 -12.58 -19.10
CA VAL A 414 10.66 -13.03 -18.39
C VAL A 414 11.03 -14.50 -18.69
N SER A 415 10.23 -15.21 -19.48
CA SER A 415 10.44 -16.64 -19.78
C SER A 415 11.54 -16.84 -20.83
N GLU A 416 12.66 -17.45 -20.43
CA GLU A 416 13.80 -17.70 -21.31
C GLU A 416 13.61 -18.97 -22.16
N SER A 417 13.83 -18.87 -23.47
CA SER A 417 13.87 -20.01 -24.41
C SER A 417 15.29 -20.52 -24.65
N SER A 418 16.31 -19.68 -24.42
CA SER A 418 17.72 -20.06 -24.35
C SER A 418 18.52 -19.10 -23.46
N ASP A 419 19.83 -19.30 -23.39
CA ASP A 419 20.79 -18.36 -22.80
C ASP A 419 20.72 -16.94 -23.44
N LYS A 420 20.40 -16.86 -24.73
CA LYS A 420 20.40 -15.63 -25.53
C LYS A 420 19.02 -15.18 -25.98
N THR A 421 18.00 -16.03 -25.86
CA THR A 421 16.65 -15.78 -26.39
C THR A 421 15.58 -15.97 -25.33
N PHE A 422 14.41 -15.36 -25.55
CA PHE A 422 13.27 -15.40 -24.64
C PHE A 422 11.96 -15.53 -25.42
N TYR A 423 10.90 -15.95 -24.73
CA TYR A 423 9.55 -16.00 -25.28
C TYR A 423 8.88 -14.62 -25.23
N LEU A 424 8.21 -14.25 -26.31
CA LEU A 424 7.29 -13.10 -26.37
C LEU A 424 5.88 -13.58 -26.70
N ILE A 425 4.89 -12.72 -26.47
CA ILE A 425 3.54 -12.92 -26.97
C ILE A 425 3.02 -11.65 -27.65
N ASP A 426 2.48 -11.79 -28.85
CA ASP A 426 1.63 -10.78 -29.48
C ASP A 426 0.22 -10.90 -28.88
N MET A 427 -0.18 -9.91 -28.09
CA MET A 427 -1.48 -9.87 -27.42
C MET A 427 -2.64 -9.49 -28.36
N GLU A 428 -2.36 -9.11 -29.61
CA GLU A 428 -3.39 -8.85 -30.62
C GLU A 428 -3.81 -10.14 -31.32
N ASN A 429 -2.85 -10.97 -31.71
CA ASN A 429 -3.09 -12.17 -32.51
C ASN A 429 -2.82 -13.49 -31.76
N GLY A 430 -2.31 -13.45 -30.53
CA GLY A 430 -1.95 -14.63 -29.75
C GLY A 430 -0.70 -15.36 -30.25
N ILE A 431 0.16 -14.69 -31.03
CA ILE A 431 1.37 -15.30 -31.59
C ILE A 431 2.46 -15.36 -30.51
N VAL A 432 3.03 -16.53 -30.30
CA VAL A 432 4.14 -16.76 -29.38
C VAL A 432 5.37 -17.21 -30.15
N THR A 433 6.53 -16.61 -29.89
CA THR A 433 7.82 -17.05 -30.44
C THR A 433 8.92 -16.95 -29.39
N GLY A 434 9.85 -17.91 -29.43
CA GLY A 434 11.01 -18.01 -28.53
C GLY A 434 12.35 -17.69 -29.19
N THR A 435 12.36 -16.99 -30.32
CA THR A 435 13.58 -16.84 -31.16
C THR A 435 14.26 -15.48 -31.02
N LEU A 436 13.61 -14.50 -30.39
CA LEU A 436 14.14 -13.14 -30.30
C LEU A 436 15.29 -13.02 -29.30
N SER A 437 16.28 -12.19 -29.65
CA SER A 437 17.44 -11.93 -28.80
C SER A 437 17.10 -11.04 -27.61
N LYS A 438 17.57 -11.43 -26.42
CA LYS A 438 17.47 -10.65 -25.18
C LYS A 438 18.07 -9.23 -25.29
N GLN A 439 19.15 -9.08 -26.06
CA GLN A 439 19.89 -7.82 -26.18
C GLN A 439 19.32 -6.87 -27.23
N TYR A 440 18.68 -7.42 -28.27
CA TYR A 440 18.33 -6.65 -29.47
C TYR A 440 16.83 -6.42 -29.65
N ALA A 441 15.97 -7.30 -29.13
CA ALA A 441 14.53 -7.10 -29.22
C ALA A 441 14.10 -5.92 -28.35
N SER A 442 13.21 -5.09 -28.89
CA SER A 442 12.65 -3.93 -28.19
C SER A 442 11.12 -3.99 -28.30
N LEU A 443 10.49 -4.43 -27.21
CA LEU A 443 9.07 -4.80 -27.17
C LEU A 443 8.33 -3.93 -26.13
N ARG A 444 7.00 -4.02 -26.10
CA ARG A 444 6.21 -3.40 -25.03
C ARG A 444 6.39 -4.16 -23.73
N LEU A 445 6.20 -3.46 -22.61
CA LEU A 445 6.26 -4.06 -21.28
C LEU A 445 5.00 -3.70 -20.50
N ARG A 446 4.35 -4.72 -19.95
CA ARG A 446 3.26 -4.56 -18.99
C ARG A 446 3.70 -5.24 -17.70
N LEU A 447 3.92 -4.46 -16.66
CA LEU A 447 4.33 -4.98 -15.37
C LEU A 447 3.16 -5.67 -14.67
N PHE A 448 3.50 -6.68 -13.88
CA PHE A 448 2.63 -7.26 -12.88
C PHE A 448 3.12 -6.86 -11.50
N TYR A 449 2.24 -6.94 -10.50
CA TYR A 449 2.51 -6.59 -9.11
C TYR A 449 2.08 -7.72 -8.20
N LEU A 450 2.86 -7.93 -7.14
CA LEU A 450 2.41 -8.68 -5.96
C LEU A 450 1.80 -7.69 -4.97
N PHE A 451 0.84 -8.13 -4.16
CA PHE A 451 0.23 -7.30 -3.10
C PHE A 451 -0.02 -8.06 -1.82
#